data_AF-C0LWN8-F1
#
_entry.id   AF-C0LWN8-F1
#
_cell.length_a   1.000
_cell.length_b   1.000
_cell.length_c   1.000
_cell.angle_alpha   90.00
_cell.angle_beta   90.00
_cell.angle_gamma   90.00
#
_symmetry.space_group_name_H-M   'P 1'
#
loop_
_entity.id
_entity.type
_entity.pdbx_description
1 polymer ?
#
loop_
_entity_poly.entity_id
_entity_poly.type
_entity_poly.pdbx_seq_one_letter_code
_entity_poly.pdbx_strand_id
1 'polypeptide(L)'
;SIVEHAPLSSEFMKNTAGDKEAVTTASMAMSDFPYYFKKMNHIKKKYASDLLIHIGFEVDYLIGYEDFTRDFLNEYGPQTDDGVLSLHFLEGQGGFRSIDFSAEDYNEGIVQFYGGFEQAQLAYLEGVKQSIEADLGLFKPRRMGHISLCQKFQQFFGADTSDFSEEVMEKFRVILALVKKRDYELDFNTAGLFKPLCGETYPPKKIVTLASELQIPFVYGSDSHGVQDIGRGYSTYC
;
A
#
# COMPACT_ATOMS: atom_id res chain seq x y z
N SER A 1 -7.91 12.53 1.37
CA SER A 1 -6.62 13.01 0.84
C SER A 1 -6.48 12.64 -0.62
N ILE A 2 -5.67 13.39 -1.38
CA ILE A 2 -5.25 13.01 -2.74
C ILE A 2 -3.82 12.51 -2.61
N VAL A 3 -3.63 11.20 -2.77
CA VAL A 3 -2.35 10.50 -2.54
C VAL A 3 -2.00 9.68 -3.77
N GLU A 4 -1.70 10.37 -4.87
CA GLU A 4 -1.33 9.73 -6.15
C GLU A 4 -0.06 8.88 -6.00
N HIS A 5 0.11 7.86 -6.84
CA HIS A 5 1.31 7.03 -6.82
C HIS A 5 2.58 7.87 -7.11
N ALA A 6 3.57 7.74 -6.23
CA ALA A 6 4.90 8.30 -6.46
C ALA A 6 5.60 7.59 -7.64
N PRO A 7 6.39 8.30 -8.46
CA PRO A 7 7.18 7.71 -9.53
C PRO A 7 8.14 6.64 -9.00
N LEU A 8 8.21 5.52 -9.70
CA LEU A 8 9.16 4.46 -9.37
C LEU A 8 10.60 4.86 -9.71
N SER A 9 11.56 4.28 -8.99
CA SER A 9 12.98 4.43 -9.32
C SER A 9 13.28 3.84 -10.70
N SER A 10 13.97 4.61 -11.55
CA SER A 10 14.42 4.11 -12.85
C SER A 10 15.38 2.93 -12.73
N GLU A 11 16.11 2.80 -11.62
CA GLU A 11 16.95 1.63 -11.35
C GLU A 11 16.12 0.44 -10.87
N PHE A 12 15.06 0.68 -10.08
CA PHE A 12 14.12 -0.38 -9.70
C PHE A 12 13.44 -0.99 -10.92
N MET A 13 12.91 -0.14 -11.81
CA MET A 13 12.20 -0.56 -13.03
C MET A 13 13.06 -1.39 -14.00
N LYS A 14 14.40 -1.33 -13.91
CA LYS A 14 15.31 -2.16 -14.71
C LYS A 14 15.42 -3.60 -14.17
N ASN A 15 15.10 -3.80 -12.90
CA ASN A 15 15.23 -5.07 -12.19
C ASN A 15 13.88 -5.76 -11.94
N THR A 16 12.83 -5.36 -12.66
CA THR A 16 11.51 -5.97 -12.60
C THR A 16 11.34 -7.08 -13.64
N ALA A 17 10.49 -8.05 -13.33
CA ALA A 17 10.03 -9.10 -14.24
C ALA A 17 8.49 -9.20 -14.21
N GLY A 18 7.94 -10.16 -14.97
CA GLY A 18 6.50 -10.34 -15.11
C GLY A 18 5.87 -9.46 -16.17
N ASP A 19 4.59 -9.18 -16.02
CA ASP A 19 3.90 -8.28 -16.93
C ASP A 19 4.48 -6.86 -16.84
N LYS A 20 4.94 -6.33 -17.97
CA LYS A 20 5.52 -4.99 -18.03
C LYS A 20 4.49 -3.91 -17.74
N GLU A 21 3.22 -4.16 -18.02
CA GLU A 21 2.14 -3.21 -17.78
C GLU A 21 2.03 -2.88 -16.30
N ALA A 22 2.26 -3.85 -15.41
CA ALA A 22 2.29 -3.66 -13.96
C ALA A 22 3.31 -2.61 -13.50
N VAL A 23 4.38 -2.38 -14.28
CA VAL A 23 5.44 -1.41 -13.96
C VAL A 23 5.25 -0.12 -14.75
N THR A 24 4.92 -0.21 -16.05
CA THR A 24 4.78 0.99 -16.90
C THR A 24 3.52 1.80 -16.60
N THR A 25 2.53 1.21 -15.93
CA THR A 25 1.28 1.89 -15.55
C THR A 25 1.17 2.17 -14.05
N ALA A 26 2.20 1.82 -13.26
CA ALA A 26 2.18 1.92 -11.80
C ALA A 26 2.06 3.37 -11.28
N SER A 27 2.66 4.33 -11.99
CA SER A 27 2.75 5.71 -11.52
C SER A 27 2.97 6.70 -12.66
N MET A 28 2.76 7.98 -12.36
CA MET A 28 3.15 9.07 -13.26
C MET A 28 4.68 9.20 -13.39
N ALA A 29 5.15 9.91 -14.41
CA ALA A 29 6.58 10.18 -14.54
C ALA A 29 7.03 11.34 -13.63
N MET A 30 8.32 11.40 -13.30
CA MET A 30 8.91 12.54 -12.57
C MET A 30 8.64 13.90 -13.23
N SER A 31 8.53 13.94 -14.58
CA SER A 31 8.21 15.16 -15.31
C SER A 31 6.78 15.68 -15.10
N ASP A 32 5.87 14.85 -14.57
CA ASP A 32 4.48 15.20 -14.36
C ASP A 32 4.25 15.97 -13.04
N PHE A 33 5.23 15.97 -12.15
CA PHE A 33 5.15 16.56 -10.81
C PHE A 33 4.75 18.02 -10.74
N PRO A 34 5.36 18.93 -11.53
CA PRO A 34 4.93 20.33 -11.53
C PRO A 34 3.45 20.46 -11.92
N TYR A 35 2.95 19.59 -12.79
CA TYR A 35 1.55 19.61 -13.24
C TYR A 35 0.62 18.99 -12.20
N TYR A 36 1.01 17.88 -11.57
CA TYR A 36 0.30 17.26 -10.45
C TYR A 36 0.08 18.26 -9.33
N PHE A 37 1.16 18.85 -8.78
CA PHE A 37 1.04 19.81 -7.69
C PHE A 37 0.25 21.05 -8.09
N LYS A 38 0.45 21.58 -9.30
CA LYS A 38 -0.34 22.71 -9.80
C LYS A 38 -1.84 22.39 -9.83
N LYS A 39 -2.21 21.22 -10.36
CA LYS A 39 -3.61 20.80 -10.46
C LYS A 39 -4.22 20.56 -9.08
N MET A 40 -3.55 19.80 -8.22
CA MET A 40 -4.12 19.46 -6.91
C MET A 40 -4.18 20.67 -5.98
N ASN A 41 -3.21 21.57 -6.01
CA ASN A 41 -3.29 22.83 -5.26
C ASN A 41 -4.43 23.74 -5.76
N HIS A 42 -4.68 23.76 -7.07
CA HIS A 42 -5.84 24.47 -7.60
C HIS A 42 -7.15 23.88 -7.06
N ILE A 43 -7.31 22.55 -7.07
CA ILE A 43 -8.50 21.87 -6.56
C ILE A 43 -8.67 22.08 -5.04
N LYS A 44 -7.58 21.93 -4.26
CA LYS A 44 -7.55 22.20 -2.81
C LYS A 44 -8.08 23.59 -2.49
N LYS A 45 -7.62 24.63 -3.20
CA LYS A 45 -8.07 26.01 -2.99
C LYS A 45 -9.51 26.23 -3.47
N LYS A 46 -9.88 25.64 -4.62
CA LYS A 46 -11.20 25.81 -5.23
C LYS A 46 -12.33 25.30 -4.33
N TYR A 47 -12.12 24.20 -3.62
CA TYR A 47 -13.15 23.57 -2.78
C TYR A 47 -12.90 23.74 -1.28
N ALA A 48 -12.02 24.66 -0.87
CA ALA A 48 -11.64 24.86 0.53
C ALA A 48 -12.82 25.27 1.44
N SER A 49 -13.89 25.84 0.88
CA SER A 49 -15.13 26.15 1.61
C SER A 49 -15.96 24.91 1.97
N ASP A 50 -15.79 23.82 1.23
CA ASP A 50 -16.68 22.66 1.27
C ASP A 50 -15.97 21.40 1.77
N LEU A 51 -14.67 21.28 1.51
CA LEU A 51 -13.89 20.09 1.81
C LEU A 51 -12.43 20.44 2.14
N LEU A 52 -11.94 19.92 3.26
CA LEU A 52 -10.51 19.94 3.57
C LEU A 52 -9.81 18.89 2.69
N ILE A 53 -8.93 19.37 1.80
CA ILE A 53 -8.18 18.53 0.87
C ILE A 53 -6.70 18.55 1.26
N HIS A 54 -6.16 17.38 1.56
CA HIS A 54 -4.73 17.13 1.70
C HIS A 54 -4.15 16.62 0.39
N ILE A 55 -2.90 16.99 0.10
CA ILE A 55 -2.18 16.57 -1.11
C ILE A 55 -0.94 15.80 -0.68
N GLY A 56 -0.67 14.67 -1.29
CA GLY A 56 0.48 13.84 -0.97
C GLY A 56 0.72 12.76 -2.00
N PHE A 57 1.32 11.67 -1.55
CA PHE A 57 1.58 10.49 -2.38
C PHE A 57 1.22 9.21 -1.64
N GLU A 58 0.81 8.20 -2.40
CA GLU A 58 1.01 6.81 -2.03
C GLU A 58 2.42 6.43 -2.48
N VAL A 59 3.31 6.29 -1.51
CA VAL A 59 4.74 6.06 -1.71
C VAL A 59 4.98 4.56 -1.66
N ASP A 60 5.58 4.02 -2.71
CA ASP A 60 6.05 2.65 -2.71
C ASP A 60 7.25 2.47 -1.78
N TYR A 61 7.15 1.51 -0.86
CA TYR A 61 8.32 0.97 -0.17
C TYR A 61 9.02 -0.02 -1.11
N LEU A 62 10.08 0.45 -1.74
CA LEU A 62 10.90 -0.34 -2.65
C LEU A 62 12.04 -1.02 -1.87
N ILE A 63 11.91 -2.32 -1.62
CA ILE A 63 12.91 -3.11 -0.87
C ILE A 63 14.29 -2.96 -1.54
N GLY A 64 15.29 -2.50 -0.77
CA GLY A 64 16.65 -2.26 -1.26
C GLY A 64 16.86 -0.92 -1.97
N TYR A 65 15.83 -0.11 -2.15
CA TYR A 65 15.87 1.23 -2.77
C TYR A 65 15.44 2.33 -1.80
N GLU A 66 15.77 2.16 -0.51
CA GLU A 66 15.44 3.14 0.53
C GLU A 66 16.10 4.49 0.29
N ASP A 67 17.32 4.52 -0.25
CA ASP A 67 18.02 5.79 -0.54
C ASP A 67 17.28 6.61 -1.60
N PHE A 68 16.81 5.98 -2.69
CA PHE A 68 15.96 6.66 -3.67
C PHE A 68 14.69 7.21 -3.02
N THR A 69 14.02 6.40 -2.22
CA THR A 69 12.76 6.78 -1.57
C THR A 69 12.98 7.92 -0.57
N ARG A 70 14.08 7.90 0.18
CA ARG A 70 14.48 8.94 1.13
C ARG A 70 14.80 10.25 0.41
N ASP A 71 15.56 10.20 -0.68
CA ASP A 71 15.91 11.37 -1.48
C ASP A 71 14.65 12.01 -2.09
N PHE A 72 13.77 11.19 -2.65
CA PHE A 72 12.47 11.60 -3.15
C PHE A 72 11.63 12.32 -2.08
N LEU A 73 11.51 11.72 -0.89
CA LEU A 73 10.73 12.30 0.20
C LEU A 73 11.35 13.59 0.73
N ASN A 74 12.68 13.69 0.78
CA ASN A 74 13.36 14.93 1.18
C ASN A 74 13.15 16.06 0.17
N GLU A 75 13.11 15.75 -1.13
CA GLU A 75 12.91 16.74 -2.19
C GLU A 75 11.45 17.22 -2.27
N TYR A 76 10.49 16.29 -2.25
CA TYR A 76 9.08 16.59 -2.54
C TYR A 76 8.18 16.62 -1.29
N GLY A 77 8.60 16.02 -0.18
CA GLY A 77 7.87 16.02 1.08
C GLY A 77 7.48 17.41 1.62
N PRO A 78 8.29 18.47 1.49
CA PRO A 78 7.87 19.82 1.88
C PRO A 78 6.64 20.37 1.15
N GLN A 79 6.22 19.74 0.03
CA GLN A 79 5.06 20.14 -0.76
C GLN A 79 3.80 19.31 -0.47
N THR A 80 3.87 18.37 0.48
CA THR A 80 2.76 17.47 0.85
C THR A 80 2.16 17.83 2.22
N ASP A 81 0.90 17.44 2.45
CA ASP A 81 0.18 17.59 3.72
C ASP A 81 -0.16 16.25 4.38
N ASP A 82 -0.03 15.14 3.64
CA ASP A 82 -0.40 13.78 4.05
C ASP A 82 0.33 12.76 3.15
N GLY A 83 0.29 11.48 3.49
CA GLY A 83 0.86 10.42 2.66
C GLY A 83 0.55 9.03 3.17
N VAL A 84 0.69 8.04 2.28
CA VAL A 84 0.58 6.62 2.58
C VAL A 84 1.87 5.93 2.16
N LEU A 85 2.37 4.97 2.95
CA LEU A 85 3.49 4.10 2.57
C LEU A 85 2.95 2.70 2.32
N SER A 86 3.10 2.21 1.10
CA SER A 86 2.51 0.96 0.63
C SER A 86 3.56 0.01 0.07
N LEU A 87 3.28 -1.29 0.09
CA LEU A 87 4.13 -2.31 -0.49
C LEU A 87 3.40 -3.00 -1.65
N HIS A 88 3.84 -2.74 -2.88
CA HIS A 88 3.24 -3.31 -4.10
C HIS A 88 4.14 -4.28 -4.85
N PHE A 89 5.42 -4.39 -4.46
CA PHE A 89 6.39 -5.25 -5.13
C PHE A 89 7.21 -6.08 -4.14
N LEU A 90 7.50 -7.33 -4.51
CA LEU A 90 8.43 -8.21 -3.82
C LEU A 90 9.45 -8.76 -4.81
N GLU A 91 10.60 -9.22 -4.30
CA GLU A 91 11.47 -10.08 -5.09
C GLU A 91 10.71 -11.36 -5.48
N GLY A 92 10.87 -11.79 -6.72
CA GLY A 92 10.17 -12.96 -7.24
C GLY A 92 10.89 -13.56 -8.45
N GLN A 93 10.15 -14.37 -9.20
CA GLN A 93 10.70 -15.07 -10.35
C GLN A 93 11.21 -14.08 -11.42
N GLY A 94 12.54 -14.01 -11.55
CA GLY A 94 13.25 -13.23 -12.56
C GLY A 94 13.52 -11.76 -12.19
N GLY A 95 13.15 -11.30 -11.00
CA GLY A 95 13.29 -9.91 -10.56
C GLY A 95 12.13 -9.48 -9.66
N PHE A 96 11.97 -8.19 -9.42
CA PHE A 96 10.82 -7.67 -8.68
C PHE A 96 9.50 -7.94 -9.45
N ARG A 97 8.47 -8.37 -8.72
CA ARG A 97 7.14 -8.74 -9.23
C ARG A 97 6.07 -7.97 -8.50
N SER A 98 4.97 -7.66 -9.19
CA SER A 98 3.82 -6.99 -8.59
C SER A 98 3.06 -7.96 -7.68
N ILE A 99 2.62 -7.47 -6.52
CA ILE A 99 1.74 -8.18 -5.60
C ILE A 99 0.31 -8.22 -6.15
N ASP A 100 -0.07 -7.23 -6.95
CA ASP A 100 -1.46 -6.83 -7.04
C ASP A 100 -1.95 -6.59 -8.47
N PHE A 101 -1.13 -6.82 -9.49
CA PHE A 101 -1.51 -6.65 -10.90
C PHE A 101 -2.62 -7.62 -11.34
N SER A 102 -2.35 -8.93 -11.28
CA SER A 102 -3.33 -9.99 -11.59
C SER A 102 -3.07 -11.23 -10.75
N ALA A 103 -4.08 -12.10 -10.62
CA ALA A 103 -3.95 -13.33 -9.84
C ALA A 103 -2.92 -14.29 -10.46
N GLU A 104 -2.89 -14.36 -11.80
CA GLU A 104 -1.94 -15.17 -12.57
C GLU A 104 -0.51 -14.64 -12.42
N ASP A 105 -0.28 -13.34 -12.59
CA ASP A 105 1.08 -12.75 -12.43
C ASP A 105 1.58 -12.89 -11.00
N TYR A 106 0.69 -12.70 -10.01
CA TYR A 106 1.01 -12.92 -8.60
C TYR A 106 1.36 -14.39 -8.32
N ASN A 107 0.61 -15.34 -8.91
CA ASN A 107 0.87 -16.76 -8.75
C ASN A 107 2.25 -17.14 -9.33
N GLU A 108 2.52 -16.77 -10.58
CA GLU A 108 3.76 -17.10 -11.29
C GLU A 108 4.97 -16.37 -10.72
N GLY A 109 4.80 -15.10 -10.36
CA GLY A 109 5.88 -14.23 -9.92
C GLY A 109 6.28 -14.41 -8.46
N ILE A 110 5.29 -14.58 -7.56
CA ILE A 110 5.50 -14.50 -6.12
C ILE A 110 5.12 -15.81 -5.44
N VAL A 111 3.90 -16.30 -5.63
CA VAL A 111 3.40 -17.48 -4.87
C VAL A 111 4.24 -18.72 -5.15
N GLN A 112 4.50 -19.04 -6.43
CA GLN A 112 5.33 -20.17 -6.81
C GLN A 112 6.79 -19.98 -6.38
N PHE A 113 7.31 -18.75 -6.46
CA PHE A 113 8.68 -18.41 -6.08
C PHE A 113 8.94 -18.66 -4.58
N TYR A 114 8.01 -18.25 -3.72
CA TYR A 114 8.10 -18.48 -2.27
C TYR A 114 7.63 -19.86 -1.83
N GLY A 115 7.03 -20.65 -2.72
CA GLY A 115 6.65 -22.05 -2.47
C GLY A 115 5.23 -22.27 -1.94
N GLY A 116 4.37 -21.26 -2.00
CA GLY A 116 2.96 -21.37 -1.59
C GLY A 116 2.36 -20.03 -1.16
N PHE A 117 1.03 -19.99 -1.02
CA PHE A 117 0.29 -18.76 -0.71
C PHE A 117 0.64 -18.25 0.69
N GLU A 118 0.73 -19.14 1.68
CA GLU A 118 1.17 -18.79 3.03
C GLU A 118 2.60 -18.23 3.06
N GLN A 119 3.52 -18.85 2.33
CA GLN A 119 4.91 -18.38 2.24
C GLN A 119 4.99 -17.00 1.58
N ALA A 120 4.15 -16.73 0.58
CA ALA A 120 4.02 -15.40 -0.02
C ALA A 120 3.42 -14.38 0.97
N GLN A 121 2.43 -14.77 1.79
CA GLN A 121 1.92 -13.91 2.87
C GLN A 121 3.02 -13.55 3.88
N LEU A 122 3.81 -14.53 4.32
CA LEU A 122 4.90 -14.31 5.26
C LEU A 122 6.01 -13.40 4.68
N ALA A 123 6.35 -13.58 3.40
CA ALA A 123 7.29 -12.71 2.70
C ALA A 123 6.75 -11.28 2.56
N TYR A 124 5.48 -11.13 2.19
CA TYR A 124 4.80 -9.85 2.14
C TYR A 124 4.80 -9.13 3.51
N LEU A 125 4.43 -9.84 4.58
CA LEU A 125 4.41 -9.27 5.92
C LEU A 125 5.80 -8.90 6.43
N GLU A 126 6.84 -9.61 6.02
CA GLU A 126 8.21 -9.17 6.28
C GLU A 126 8.53 -7.85 5.56
N GLY A 127 8.13 -7.70 4.29
CA GLY A 127 8.26 -6.44 3.57
C GLY A 127 7.48 -5.29 4.22
N VAL A 128 6.26 -5.54 4.72
CA VAL A 128 5.47 -4.55 5.49
C VAL A 128 6.19 -4.17 6.78
N LYS A 129 6.75 -5.15 7.50
CA LYS A 129 7.55 -4.87 8.71
C LYS A 129 8.75 -3.99 8.36
N GLN A 130 9.49 -4.31 7.30
CA GLN A 130 10.63 -3.52 6.83
C GLN A 130 10.22 -2.08 6.49
N SER A 131 9.07 -1.88 5.81
CA SER A 131 8.58 -0.54 5.48
C SER A 131 8.33 0.31 6.74
N ILE A 132 7.83 -0.29 7.83
CA ILE A 132 7.61 0.39 9.11
C ILE A 132 8.94 0.76 9.78
N GLU A 133 9.92 -0.16 9.75
CA GLU A 133 11.26 0.01 10.35
C GLU A 133 12.13 1.03 9.61
N ALA A 134 11.96 1.14 8.29
CA ALA A 134 12.80 1.94 7.41
C ALA A 134 12.96 3.40 7.87
N ASP A 135 14.18 3.92 7.76
CA ASP A 135 14.47 5.35 7.92
C ASP A 135 14.43 6.04 6.56
N LEU A 136 13.24 6.55 6.22
CA LEU A 136 12.99 7.30 4.98
C LEU A 136 12.99 8.82 5.23
N GLY A 137 13.57 9.28 6.34
CA GLY A 137 13.71 10.69 6.67
C GLY A 137 12.44 11.33 7.26
N LEU A 138 12.49 12.66 7.42
CA LEU A 138 11.47 13.44 8.13
C LEU A 138 10.08 13.34 7.49
N PHE A 139 10.04 13.23 6.16
CA PHE A 139 8.81 13.25 5.38
C PHE A 139 8.24 11.85 5.10
N LYS A 140 8.77 10.82 5.76
CA LYS A 140 8.22 9.46 5.68
C LYS A 140 6.72 9.46 6.03
N PRO A 141 5.85 8.87 5.17
CA PRO A 141 4.44 8.69 5.51
C PRO A 141 4.27 7.89 6.81
N ARG A 142 3.34 8.34 7.67
CA ARG A 142 3.05 7.69 8.96
C ARG A 142 1.83 6.77 8.92
N ARG A 143 1.15 6.69 7.76
CA ARG A 143 0.04 5.78 7.51
C ARG A 143 0.48 4.65 6.62
N MET A 144 0.40 3.41 7.11
CA MET A 144 0.75 2.23 6.33
C MET A 144 -0.46 1.81 5.48
N GLY A 145 -0.26 1.71 4.16
CA GLY A 145 -1.29 1.35 3.19
C GLY A 145 -1.65 -0.12 3.26
N HIS A 146 -2.94 -0.42 3.09
CA HIS A 146 -3.55 -1.74 2.86
C HIS A 146 -2.69 -2.97 3.25
N ILE A 147 -2.31 -3.08 4.53
CA ILE A 147 -1.27 -4.00 5.07
C ILE A 147 -1.58 -5.51 4.98
N SER A 148 -2.57 -5.90 4.19
CA SER A 148 -2.92 -7.28 3.85
C SER A 148 -3.20 -7.42 2.35
N LEU A 149 -2.49 -6.66 1.51
CA LEU A 149 -2.64 -6.67 0.05
C LEU A 149 -2.38 -8.04 -0.57
N CYS A 150 -1.58 -8.89 0.09
CA CYS A 150 -1.39 -10.30 -0.28
C CYS A 150 -2.72 -11.09 -0.39
N GLN A 151 -3.81 -10.59 0.19
CA GLN A 151 -5.15 -11.17 0.11
C GLN A 151 -5.96 -10.75 -1.12
N LYS A 152 -5.45 -9.86 -1.99
CA LYS A 152 -6.19 -9.33 -3.15
C LYS A 152 -6.75 -10.41 -4.07
N PHE A 153 -6.06 -11.55 -4.14
CA PHE A 153 -6.42 -12.68 -4.98
C PHE A 153 -6.73 -13.95 -4.19
N GLN A 154 -7.05 -13.85 -2.89
CA GLN A 154 -7.20 -15.01 -2.00
C GLN A 154 -8.15 -16.11 -2.53
N GLN A 155 -9.25 -15.73 -3.19
CA GLN A 155 -10.21 -16.70 -3.74
C GLN A 155 -9.64 -17.52 -4.90
N PHE A 156 -8.68 -16.97 -5.65
CA PHE A 156 -7.96 -17.70 -6.71
C PHE A 156 -7.16 -18.88 -6.13
N PHE A 157 -6.66 -18.74 -4.89
CA PHE A 157 -5.91 -19.76 -4.18
C PHE A 157 -6.78 -20.63 -3.27
N GLY A 158 -8.10 -20.44 -3.28
CA GLY A 158 -9.02 -21.15 -2.40
C GLY A 158 -8.82 -20.83 -0.91
N ALA A 159 -8.36 -19.62 -0.60
CA ALA A 159 -8.09 -19.14 0.75
C ALA A 159 -9.00 -17.96 1.13
N ASP A 160 -9.21 -17.79 2.42
CA ASP A 160 -9.79 -16.57 3.01
C ASP A 160 -9.08 -16.17 4.33
N THR A 161 -9.50 -15.09 4.99
CA THR A 161 -8.85 -14.63 6.23
C THR A 161 -9.23 -15.42 7.48
N SER A 162 -10.17 -16.36 7.36
CA SER A 162 -10.39 -17.39 8.38
C SER A 162 -9.26 -18.41 8.42
N ASP A 163 -8.54 -18.59 7.30
CA ASP A 163 -7.44 -19.55 7.11
C ASP A 163 -6.05 -19.03 7.53
N PHE A 164 -5.94 -17.86 8.16
CA PHE A 164 -4.65 -17.38 8.66
C PHE A 164 -4.06 -18.36 9.68
N SER A 165 -2.87 -18.86 9.38
CA SER A 165 -2.09 -19.68 10.30
C SER A 165 -1.66 -18.87 11.53
N GLU A 166 -1.27 -19.56 12.60
CA GLU A 166 -0.75 -18.89 13.79
C GLU A 166 0.54 -18.10 13.49
N GLU A 167 1.35 -18.56 12.54
CA GLU A 167 2.56 -17.84 12.13
C GLU A 167 2.24 -16.51 11.45
N VAL A 168 1.25 -16.50 10.55
CA VAL A 168 0.73 -15.27 9.91
C VAL A 168 0.13 -14.33 10.97
N MET A 169 -0.64 -14.87 11.92
CA MET A 169 -1.22 -14.09 13.01
C MET A 169 -0.15 -13.47 13.90
N GLU A 170 0.93 -14.21 14.23
CA GLU A 170 2.05 -13.68 15.02
C GLU A 170 2.79 -12.57 14.26
N LYS A 171 3.01 -12.73 12.94
CA LYS A 171 3.58 -11.66 12.11
C LYS A 171 2.73 -10.38 12.16
N PHE A 172 1.41 -10.49 12.08
CA PHE A 172 0.53 -9.34 12.28
C PHE A 172 0.66 -8.74 13.68
N ARG A 173 0.71 -9.53 14.75
CA ARG A 173 0.89 -9.00 16.13
C ARG A 173 2.19 -8.20 16.25
N VAL A 174 3.30 -8.71 15.69
CA VAL A 174 4.58 -8.01 15.65
C VAL A 174 4.48 -6.70 14.88
N ILE A 175 3.86 -6.71 13.70
CA ILE A 175 3.64 -5.51 12.87
C ILE A 175 2.82 -4.48 13.64
N LEU A 176 1.70 -4.86 14.23
CA LEU A 176 0.83 -3.94 14.97
C LEU A 176 1.54 -3.35 16.21
N ALA A 177 2.29 -4.16 16.96
CA ALA A 177 3.09 -3.67 18.06
C ALA A 177 4.14 -2.63 17.60
N LEU A 178 4.74 -2.86 16.43
CA LEU A 178 5.70 -1.93 15.84
C LEU A 178 5.05 -0.63 15.36
N VAL A 179 3.90 -0.71 14.68
CA VAL A 179 3.09 0.46 14.27
C VAL A 179 2.76 1.31 15.49
N LYS A 180 2.27 0.68 16.58
CA LYS A 180 1.98 1.38 17.83
C LYS A 180 3.22 2.04 18.43
N LYS A 181 4.35 1.33 18.47
CA LYS A 181 5.63 1.84 18.99
C LYS A 181 6.14 3.05 18.19
N ARG A 182 5.88 3.09 16.89
CA ARG A 182 6.31 4.17 15.99
C ARG A 182 5.34 5.36 15.95
N ASP A 183 4.23 5.28 16.69
CA ASP A 183 3.14 6.26 16.66
C ASP A 183 2.61 6.47 15.22
N TYR A 184 2.47 5.36 14.51
CA TYR A 184 1.92 5.30 13.16
C TYR A 184 0.44 4.91 13.19
N GLU A 185 -0.22 5.12 12.06
CA GLU A 185 -1.62 4.78 11.82
C GLU A 185 -1.75 3.81 10.64
N LEU A 186 -2.94 3.25 10.46
CA LEU A 186 -3.23 2.29 9.41
C LEU A 186 -4.29 2.83 8.45
N ASP A 187 -4.11 2.52 7.17
CA ASP A 187 -5.14 2.67 6.15
C ASP A 187 -6.20 1.57 6.35
N PHE A 188 -7.44 1.96 6.67
CA PHE A 188 -8.59 1.07 6.58
C PHE A 188 -9.11 1.11 5.15
N ASN A 189 -8.53 0.27 4.31
CA ASN A 189 -8.77 0.27 2.89
C ASN A 189 -9.98 -0.61 2.55
N THR A 190 -10.94 -0.05 1.82
CA THR A 190 -12.16 -0.74 1.42
C THR A 190 -12.12 -1.31 0.00
N ALA A 191 -11.03 -1.12 -0.74
CA ALA A 191 -10.89 -1.57 -2.12
C ALA A 191 -11.15 -3.06 -2.29
N GLY A 192 -10.61 -3.88 -1.38
CA GLY A 192 -10.69 -5.33 -1.46
C GLY A 192 -12.12 -5.87 -1.44
N LEU A 193 -13.06 -5.15 -0.80
CA LEU A 193 -14.49 -5.49 -0.82
C LEU A 193 -15.07 -5.51 -2.25
N PHE A 194 -14.46 -4.76 -3.16
CA PHE A 194 -14.90 -4.59 -4.54
C PHE A 194 -13.96 -5.24 -5.55
N LYS A 195 -12.90 -5.93 -5.09
CA LYS A 195 -12.05 -6.77 -5.95
C LYS A 195 -12.65 -8.18 -6.01
N PRO A 196 -12.93 -8.73 -7.20
CA PRO A 196 -13.73 -9.95 -7.36
C PRO A 196 -13.10 -11.18 -6.71
N LEU A 197 -11.77 -11.22 -6.57
CA LEU A 197 -11.03 -12.33 -5.98
C LEU A 197 -10.56 -12.06 -4.53
N CYS A 198 -11.01 -10.95 -3.93
CA CYS A 198 -10.75 -10.61 -2.53
C CYS A 198 -12.03 -10.73 -1.71
N GLY A 199 -12.86 -9.68 -1.69
CA GLY A 199 -14.12 -9.64 -0.95
C GLY A 199 -14.02 -9.10 0.48
N GLU A 200 -12.85 -8.59 0.90
CA GLU A 200 -12.58 -8.17 2.28
C GLU A 200 -11.84 -6.82 2.35
N THR A 201 -11.88 -6.17 3.51
CA THR A 201 -11.10 -4.94 3.75
C THR A 201 -9.62 -5.25 3.93
N TYR A 202 -8.76 -4.27 3.69
CA TYR A 202 -7.36 -4.30 4.10
C TYR A 202 -7.13 -3.30 5.23
N PRO A 203 -6.76 -3.73 6.44
CA PRO A 203 -6.67 -5.11 6.90
C PRO A 203 -8.06 -5.75 7.17
N PRO A 204 -8.14 -7.09 7.33
CA PRO A 204 -9.39 -7.77 7.63
C PRO A 204 -9.82 -7.58 9.08
N LYS A 205 -11.10 -7.85 9.37
CA LYS A 205 -11.77 -7.55 10.66
C LYS A 205 -11.00 -8.04 11.91
N LYS A 206 -10.41 -9.24 11.86
CA LYS A 206 -9.63 -9.77 12.99
C LYS A 206 -8.42 -8.87 13.31
N ILE A 207 -7.72 -8.40 12.28
CA ILE A 207 -6.55 -7.53 12.42
C ILE A 207 -6.96 -6.12 12.84
N VAL A 208 -8.09 -5.61 12.30
CA VAL A 208 -8.69 -4.34 12.75
C VAL A 208 -9.00 -4.36 14.26
N THR A 209 -9.53 -5.48 14.76
CA THR A 209 -9.83 -5.65 16.19
C THR A 209 -8.56 -5.57 17.03
N LEU A 210 -7.51 -6.32 16.66
CA LEU A 210 -6.22 -6.31 17.36
C LEU A 210 -5.56 -4.92 17.35
N ALA A 211 -5.59 -4.23 16.21
CA ALA A 211 -5.03 -2.88 16.09
C ALA A 211 -5.79 -1.86 16.95
N SER A 212 -7.12 -2.01 17.04
CA SER A 212 -7.99 -1.17 17.87
C SER A 212 -7.74 -1.38 19.37
N GLU A 213 -7.51 -2.62 19.80
CA GLU A 213 -7.11 -2.96 21.18
C GLU A 213 -5.79 -2.27 21.57
N LEU A 214 -4.86 -2.12 20.62
CA LEU A 214 -3.61 -1.39 20.79
C LEU A 214 -3.77 0.14 20.63
N GLN A 215 -4.99 0.62 20.38
CA GLN A 215 -5.29 2.03 20.12
C GLN A 215 -4.44 2.60 18.97
N ILE A 216 -4.31 1.83 17.88
CA ILE A 216 -3.71 2.29 16.63
C ILE A 216 -4.81 3.01 15.84
N PRO A 217 -4.61 4.27 15.42
CA PRO A 217 -5.60 4.98 14.63
C PRO A 217 -5.80 4.33 13.25
N PHE A 218 -7.04 4.37 12.78
CA PHE A 218 -7.40 4.02 11.41
C PHE A 218 -7.94 5.23 10.67
N VAL A 219 -7.52 5.41 9.43
CA VAL A 219 -8.10 6.38 8.49
C VAL A 219 -8.80 5.60 7.39
N TYR A 220 -10.06 5.92 7.11
CA TYR A 220 -10.79 5.33 5.99
C TYR A 220 -10.10 5.65 4.65
N GLY A 221 -9.81 4.59 3.88
CA GLY A 221 -9.30 4.64 2.51
C GLY A 221 -10.29 4.02 1.53
N SER A 222 -10.78 4.82 0.59
CA SER A 222 -11.60 4.33 -0.52
C SER A 222 -10.75 3.70 -1.63
N ASP A 223 -9.52 4.17 -1.79
CA ASP A 223 -8.61 3.81 -2.90
C ASP A 223 -9.29 4.02 -4.26
N SER A 224 -9.87 5.20 -4.40
CA SER A 224 -10.72 5.55 -5.54
C SER A 224 -9.89 5.93 -6.75
N HIS A 225 -10.09 5.20 -7.85
CA HIS A 225 -9.46 5.46 -9.15
C HIS A 225 -10.43 6.15 -10.12
N GLY A 226 -11.65 6.42 -9.67
CA GLY A 226 -12.66 7.18 -10.40
C GLY A 226 -13.84 7.57 -9.53
N VAL A 227 -14.78 8.33 -10.11
CA VAL A 227 -15.95 8.86 -9.40
C VAL A 227 -16.80 7.75 -8.78
N GLN A 228 -16.94 6.61 -9.44
CA GLN A 228 -17.76 5.48 -8.97
C GLN A 228 -17.23 4.83 -7.69
N ASP A 229 -15.96 5.06 -7.36
CA ASP A 229 -15.33 4.47 -6.17
C ASP A 229 -15.47 5.35 -4.92
N ILE A 230 -15.91 6.61 -5.07
CA ILE A 230 -15.92 7.57 -3.96
C ILE A 230 -16.93 7.13 -2.90
N GLY A 231 -16.46 6.99 -1.65
CA GLY A 231 -17.29 6.60 -0.51
C GLY A 231 -17.66 5.10 -0.47
N ARG A 232 -17.13 4.28 -1.38
CA ARG A 232 -17.38 2.83 -1.39
C ARG A 232 -16.97 2.22 -0.05
N GLY A 233 -17.81 1.34 0.50
CA GLY A 233 -17.52 0.64 1.75
C GLY A 233 -17.44 1.53 3.01
N TYR A 234 -17.79 2.82 2.95
CA TYR A 234 -17.67 3.70 4.13
C TYR A 234 -18.48 3.20 5.33
N SER A 235 -19.67 2.63 5.10
CA SER A 235 -20.48 2.03 6.17
C SER A 235 -19.85 0.80 6.84
N THR A 236 -18.85 0.18 6.20
CA THR A 236 -18.09 -0.96 6.75
C THR A 236 -16.99 -0.49 7.69
N TYR A 237 -16.55 0.76 7.57
CA TYR A 237 -15.56 1.38 8.46
C TYR A 237 -16.15 1.81 9.81
N CYS A 238 -17.45 2.15 9.83
CA CYS A 238 -18.16 2.68 11.00
C CYS A 238 -18.32 1.69 12.16
#